data_AF-A0A1H7W9K7-F1
#
_entry.id   AF-A0A1H7W9K7-F1
#
_cell.length_a   1.000
_cell.length_b   1.000
_cell.length_c   1.000
_cell.angle_alpha   90.00
_cell.angle_beta   90.00
_cell.angle_gamma   90.00
#
_symmetry.space_group_name_H-M   'P 1'
#
loop_
_entity.id
_entity.type
_entity.pdbx_description
1 polymer ?
#
loop_
_entity_poly.entity_id
_entity_poly.type
_entity_poly.pdbx_seq_one_letter_code
_entity_poly.pdbx_strand_id
1 'polypeptide(L)'
;MTTLLHSTYCNASLLAGLLFLSMGYFIGRYPPKSLKTWYGYRSFYSTQNIETWRAANTYASHISRRIGILLFVFGIASALFFEKQTELFFYVTIGPVVIGALYMVGYTEWMLGQEFDEEGNKRDPADTEADTEPE
;
A
#
# COMPACT_ATOMS: atom_id res chain seq x y z
N MET A 1 -37.26 2.53 2.64
CA MET A 1 -36.14 1.81 2.00
C MET A 1 -34.86 2.44 2.50
N THR A 2 -34.14 1.80 3.43
CA THR A 2 -32.80 2.24 3.81
C THR A 2 -31.87 1.96 2.65
N THR A 3 -31.45 3.01 1.96
CA THR A 3 -30.55 2.92 0.80
C THR A 3 -29.25 2.26 1.25
N LEU A 4 -28.72 1.28 0.50
CA LEU A 4 -27.48 0.54 0.84
C LEU A 4 -26.32 1.46 1.23
N LEU A 5 -26.26 2.66 0.63
CA LEU A 5 -25.28 3.70 0.91
C LEU A 5 -25.27 4.21 2.36
N HIS A 6 -26.40 4.13 3.08
CA HIS A 6 -26.51 4.56 4.48
C HIS A 6 -26.21 3.43 5.47
N SER A 7 -25.92 2.22 4.97
CA SER A 7 -25.52 1.10 5.81
C SER A 7 -24.10 1.30 6.33
N THR A 8 -23.83 0.98 7.59
CA THR A 8 -22.47 1.00 8.16
C THR A 8 -21.54 -0.03 7.52
N TYR A 9 -22.09 -1.03 6.82
CA TYR A 9 -21.32 -1.96 5.99
C TYR A 9 -20.78 -1.31 4.71
N CYS A 10 -21.37 -0.20 4.26
CA CYS A 10 -20.85 0.62 3.17
C CYS A 10 -19.88 1.67 3.74
N ASN A 11 -18.65 1.26 4.06
CA ASN A 11 -17.64 2.13 4.66
C ASN A 11 -16.28 2.10 3.96
N ALA A 12 -15.49 3.15 4.17
CA ALA A 12 -14.23 3.37 3.49
C ALA A 12 -13.20 2.27 3.76
N SER A 13 -13.00 1.86 5.02
CA SER A 13 -12.07 0.79 5.39
C SER A 13 -12.41 -0.54 4.70
N LEU A 14 -13.69 -0.90 4.63
CA LEU A 14 -14.10 -2.18 4.03
C LEU A 14 -13.91 -2.17 2.50
N LEU A 15 -14.32 -1.08 1.84
CA LEU A 15 -14.15 -0.91 0.40
C LEU A 15 -12.68 -0.82 0.00
N ALA A 16 -11.91 0.00 0.71
CA ALA A 16 -10.47 0.11 0.50
C ALA A 16 -9.78 -1.21 0.82
N GLY A 17 -10.14 -1.89 1.92
CA GLY A 17 -9.58 -3.19 2.30
C GLY A 17 -9.73 -4.22 1.18
N LEU A 18 -10.91 -4.31 0.56
CA LEU A 18 -11.14 -5.17 -0.60
C LEU A 18 -10.31 -4.77 -1.83
N LEU A 19 -10.16 -3.47 -2.09
CA LEU A 19 -9.33 -2.96 -3.18
C LEU A 19 -7.84 -3.29 -2.97
N PHE A 20 -7.30 -3.00 -1.78
CA PHE A 20 -5.90 -3.31 -1.43
C PHE A 20 -5.64 -4.82 -1.46
N LEU A 21 -6.57 -5.63 -0.94
CA LEU A 21 -6.49 -7.09 -1.03
C LEU A 21 -6.44 -7.59 -2.47
N SER A 22 -7.39 -7.15 -3.30
CA SER A 22 -7.50 -7.57 -4.70
C SER A 22 -6.29 -7.13 -5.52
N MET A 23 -5.84 -5.88 -5.36
CA MET A 23 -4.65 -5.36 -6.04
C MET A 23 -3.37 -6.04 -5.56
N GLY A 24 -3.16 -6.17 -4.26
CA GLY A 24 -2.01 -6.87 -3.69
C GLY A 24 -1.94 -8.33 -4.15
N TYR A 25 -3.07 -9.03 -4.18
CA TYR A 25 -3.14 -10.39 -4.71
C TYR A 25 -2.88 -10.44 -6.23
N PHE A 26 -3.51 -9.56 -7.01
CA PHE A 26 -3.38 -9.53 -8.46
C PHE A 26 -1.94 -9.23 -8.89
N ILE A 27 -1.32 -8.19 -8.33
CA ILE A 27 0.07 -7.81 -8.63
C ILE A 27 1.03 -8.89 -8.15
N GLY A 28 0.83 -9.46 -6.96
CA GLY A 28 1.68 -10.53 -6.45
C GLY A 28 1.59 -11.82 -7.29
N ARG A 29 0.41 -12.13 -7.84
CA ARG A 29 0.18 -13.33 -8.66
C ARG A 29 0.53 -13.14 -10.14
N TYR A 30 0.41 -11.92 -10.64
CA TYR A 30 0.68 -11.53 -12.03
C TYR A 30 1.56 -10.27 -12.06
N PRO A 31 2.84 -10.38 -11.64
CA PRO A 31 3.72 -9.22 -11.51
C PRO A 31 3.92 -8.54 -12.88
N PRO A 32 3.93 -7.20 -12.92
CA PRO A 32 4.10 -6.45 -14.15
C PRO A 32 5.48 -6.72 -14.74
N LYS A 33 5.53 -7.30 -15.95
CA LYS A 33 6.77 -7.81 -16.55
C LYS A 33 7.66 -6.75 -17.18
N SER A 34 7.13 -5.54 -17.37
CA SER A 34 7.84 -4.44 -18.04
C SER A 34 7.45 -3.08 -17.46
N LEU A 35 8.35 -2.11 -17.59
CA LEU A 35 8.10 -0.70 -17.26
C LEU A 35 6.96 -0.07 -18.07
N LYS A 36 6.60 -0.64 -19.23
CA LYS A 36 5.50 -0.14 -20.09
C LYS A 36 4.12 -0.65 -19.66
N THR A 37 4.06 -1.52 -18.65
CA THR A 37 2.80 -2.10 -18.17
C THR A 37 1.92 -1.01 -17.54
N TRP A 38 0.63 -0.95 -17.87
CA TRP A 38 -0.25 0.12 -17.38
C TRP A 38 -0.57 0.04 -15.88
N TYR A 39 -0.36 -1.12 -15.25
CA TYR A 39 -0.59 -1.36 -13.83
C TYR A 39 0.72 -1.64 -13.07
N GLY A 40 0.66 -1.45 -11.74
CA GLY A 40 1.78 -1.64 -10.84
C GLY A 40 2.02 -0.40 -9.96
N TYR A 41 2.81 -0.58 -8.91
CA TYR A 41 3.34 0.52 -8.11
C TYR A 41 4.33 1.33 -8.95
N ARG A 42 4.18 2.66 -8.92
CA ARG A 42 5.00 3.61 -9.68
C ARG A 42 5.42 4.77 -8.80
N SER A 43 6.71 5.04 -8.82
CA SER A 43 7.39 6.14 -8.17
C SER A 43 8.66 6.45 -8.96
N PHE A 44 9.35 7.54 -8.61
CA PHE A 44 10.60 7.92 -9.25
C PHE A 44 11.63 6.78 -9.16
N TYR A 45 11.90 6.26 -7.96
CA TYR A 45 12.87 5.18 -7.75
C TYR A 45 12.45 3.85 -8.39
N SER A 46 11.17 3.48 -8.32
CA SER A 46 10.70 2.21 -8.88
C SER A 46 10.68 2.15 -10.40
N THR A 47 10.88 3.28 -11.10
CA THR A 47 10.80 3.33 -12.56
C THR A 47 12.14 3.52 -13.27
N GLN A 48 13.26 3.51 -12.53
CA GLN A 48 14.61 3.65 -13.09
C GLN A 48 14.97 2.50 -14.04
N ASN A 49 14.77 1.25 -13.61
CA ASN A 49 15.05 0.08 -14.43
C ASN A 49 14.12 -1.10 -14.10
N ILE A 50 14.33 -2.24 -14.78
CA ILE A 50 13.46 -3.41 -14.62
C ILE A 50 13.63 -4.11 -13.27
N GLU A 51 14.79 -3.98 -12.62
CA GLU A 51 15.05 -4.58 -11.32
C GLU A 51 14.35 -3.80 -10.21
N THR A 52 14.53 -2.47 -10.18
CA THR A 52 13.82 -1.58 -9.23
C THR A 52 12.31 -1.69 -9.40
N TRP A 53 11.82 -1.78 -10.65
CA TRP A 53 10.41 -2.01 -10.96
C TRP A 53 9.86 -3.31 -10.35
N ARG A 54 10.61 -4.41 -10.48
CA ARG A 54 10.19 -5.72 -9.93
C ARG A 54 10.25 -5.73 -8.40
N ALA A 55 11.30 -5.17 -7.81
CA ALA A 55 11.46 -5.08 -6.36
C ALA A 55 10.31 -4.26 -5.74
N ALA A 56 10.08 -3.05 -6.26
CA ALA A 56 9.01 -2.16 -5.82
C ALA A 56 7.64 -2.83 -5.86
N ASN A 57 7.27 -3.45 -6.99
CA ASN A 57 5.98 -4.11 -7.15
C ASN A 57 5.85 -5.34 -6.26
N THR A 58 6.94 -6.03 -5.96
CA THR A 58 6.97 -7.14 -5.00
C THR A 58 6.67 -6.63 -3.59
N TYR A 59 7.41 -5.63 -3.11
CA TYR A 59 7.21 -5.02 -1.79
C TYR A 59 5.80 -4.43 -1.64
N ALA A 60 5.38 -3.62 -2.61
CA ALA A 60 4.07 -3.02 -2.67
C ALA A 60 2.95 -4.07 -2.63
N SER A 61 3.05 -5.17 -3.40
CA SER A 61 2.02 -6.22 -3.42
C SER A 61 1.87 -6.92 -2.06
N HIS A 62 2.98 -7.20 -1.39
CA HIS A 62 2.98 -7.85 -0.08
C HIS A 62 2.35 -6.96 1.00
N ILE A 63 2.70 -5.68 1.01
CA ILE A 63 2.19 -4.72 2.00
C ILE A 63 0.74 -4.39 1.71
N SER A 64 0.38 -4.17 0.45
CA SER A 64 -0.99 -3.94 0.02
C SER A 64 -1.92 -5.05 0.51
N ARG A 65 -1.51 -6.32 0.37
CA ARG A 65 -2.27 -7.45 0.91
C ARG A 65 -2.41 -7.41 2.44
N ARG A 66 -1.34 -7.09 3.18
CA ARG A 66 -1.39 -7.00 4.66
C ARG A 66 -2.32 -5.88 5.13
N ILE A 67 -2.17 -4.68 4.56
CA ILE A 67 -3.02 -3.53 4.84
C ILE A 67 -4.47 -3.83 4.48
N GLY A 68 -4.70 -4.45 3.32
CA GLY A 68 -6.03 -4.82 2.88
C GLY A 68 -6.73 -5.77 3.85
N ILE A 69 -6.05 -6.80 4.37
CA ILE A 69 -6.60 -7.69 5.40
C ILE A 69 -6.99 -6.90 6.66
N LEU A 70 -6.07 -6.05 7.15
CA LEU A 70 -6.31 -5.25 8.35
C LEU A 70 -7.51 -4.31 8.18
N LEU A 71 -7.56 -3.58 7.07
CA LEU A 71 -8.66 -2.67 6.74
C LEU A 71 -9.99 -3.40 6.56
N PHE A 72 -9.98 -4.57 5.93
CA PHE A 72 -11.19 -5.37 5.74
C PHE A 72 -11.77 -5.85 7.07
N VAL A 73 -10.95 -6.45 7.93
CA VAL A 73 -11.36 -6.89 9.27
C VAL A 73 -11.81 -5.70 10.12
N PHE A 74 -11.07 -4.60 10.08
CA PHE A 74 -11.40 -3.38 10.80
C PHE A 74 -12.69 -2.72 10.31
N GLY A 75 -12.94 -2.74 9.00
CA GLY A 75 -14.17 -2.23 8.39
C GLY A 75 -15.40 -3.01 8.80
N ILE A 76 -15.29 -4.35 8.92
CA ILE A 76 -16.36 -5.20 9.46
C ILE A 76 -16.58 -4.89 10.95
N ALA A 77 -15.51 -4.82 11.74
CA ALA A 77 -15.60 -4.51 13.17
C ALA A 77 -16.26 -3.13 13.42
N SER A 78 -15.89 -2.12 12.61
CA SER A 78 -16.50 -0.79 12.67
C SER A 78 -17.98 -0.83 12.30
N ALA A 79 -18.38 -1.60 11.29
CA ALA A 79 -19.79 -1.74 10.91
C ALA A 79 -20.64 -2.41 12.00
N LEU A 80 -20.06 -3.33 12.78
CA LEU A 80 -20.71 -3.99 13.90
C LEU A 80 -20.81 -3.10 15.14
N PHE A 81 -19.80 -2.26 15.39
CA PHE A 81 -19.75 -1.39 16.56
C PHE A 81 -20.62 -0.14 16.43
N PHE A 82 -20.76 0.41 15.22
CA PHE A 82 -21.57 1.60 14.95
C PHE A 82 -22.92 1.23 14.33
N GLU A 83 -24.00 1.75 14.90
CA GLU A 83 -25.36 1.54 14.38
C GLU A 83 -25.70 2.45 13.19
N LYS A 84 -25.02 3.60 13.09
CA LYS A 84 -25.26 4.62 12.06
C LYS A 84 -23.96 5.31 11.63
N GLN A 85 -23.96 5.86 10.43
CA GLN A 85 -22.84 6.61 9.87
C GLN A 85 -22.74 8.02 10.49
N THR A 86 -22.17 8.12 11.69
CA THR A 86 -21.86 9.40 12.33
C THR A 86 -20.58 10.03 11.76
N GLU A 87 -20.29 11.29 12.11
CA GLU A 87 -19.02 11.93 11.77
C GLU A 87 -17.82 11.14 12.31
N LEU A 88 -17.90 10.67 13.56
CA LEU A 88 -16.87 9.83 14.16
C LEU A 88 -16.65 8.54 13.37
N PHE A 89 -17.73 7.90 12.91
CA PHE A 89 -17.64 6.70 12.07
C PHE A 89 -16.85 6.96 10.78
N PHE A 90 -17.06 8.11 10.13
CA PHE A 90 -16.30 8.47 8.94
C PHE A 90 -14.82 8.69 9.26
N TYR A 91 -14.47 9.40 10.34
CA TYR A 91 -13.07 9.57 10.72
C TYR A 91 -12.39 8.23 11.04
N VAL A 92 -13.08 7.36 11.78
CA VAL A 92 -12.57 6.04 12.17
C VAL A 92 -12.37 5.13 10.94
N THR A 93 -13.21 5.23 9.92
CA THR A 93 -13.11 4.37 8.72
C THR A 93 -12.26 4.96 7.60
N ILE A 94 -12.06 6.28 7.55
CA ILE A 94 -11.21 6.92 6.53
C ILE A 94 -9.77 7.04 7.01
N GLY A 95 -9.55 7.40 8.28
CA GLY A 95 -8.21 7.63 8.84
C GLY A 95 -7.23 6.47 8.61
N PRO A 96 -7.59 5.23 8.98
CA PRO A 96 -6.74 4.05 8.74
C PRO A 96 -6.44 3.80 7.26
N VAL A 97 -7.35 4.15 6.34
CA VAL A 97 -7.11 4.00 4.90
C VAL A 97 -6.00 4.95 4.45
N VAL A 98 -6.06 6.22 4.87
CA VAL A 98 -5.04 7.22 4.55
C VAL A 98 -3.69 6.82 5.15
N ILE A 99 -3.67 6.45 6.43
CA ILE A 99 -2.45 6.01 7.12
C ILE A 99 -1.86 4.77 6.44
N GLY A 100 -2.69 3.80 6.09
CA GLY A 100 -2.27 2.59 5.37
C GLY A 100 -1.67 2.92 4.00
N ALA A 101 -2.33 3.77 3.22
CA ALA A 101 -1.82 4.19 1.91
C ALA A 101 -0.46 4.88 2.01
N LEU A 102 -0.31 5.82 2.96
CA LEU A 102 0.96 6.51 3.22
C LEU A 102 2.05 5.55 3.69
N TYR A 103 1.71 4.62 4.60
CA TYR A 103 2.62 3.61 5.08
C TYR A 103 3.12 2.69 3.95
N MET A 104 2.22 2.28 3.04
CA MET A 104 2.60 1.46 1.88
C MET A 104 3.63 2.18 1.00
N VAL A 105 3.40 3.45 0.68
CA VAL A 105 4.32 4.26 -0.12
C VAL A 105 5.65 4.41 0.62
N GLY A 106 5.62 4.93 1.85
CA GLY A 106 6.82 5.20 2.63
C GLY A 106 7.68 3.96 2.86
N TYR A 107 7.07 2.83 3.21
CA TYR A 107 7.82 1.58 3.38
C TYR A 107 8.38 1.05 2.06
N THR A 108 7.63 1.13 0.96
CA THR A 108 8.11 0.65 -0.35
C THR A 108 9.30 1.48 -0.84
N GLU A 109 9.23 2.81 -0.71
CA GLU A 109 10.35 3.70 -1.05
C GLU A 109 11.54 3.51 -0.12
N TRP A 110 11.30 3.32 1.18
CA TRP A 110 12.37 3.04 2.12
C TRP A 110 13.10 1.73 1.78
N MET A 111 12.38 0.64 1.52
CA MET A 111 12.99 -0.63 1.10
C MET A 111 13.75 -0.51 -0.22
N LEU A 112 13.21 0.24 -1.19
CA LEU A 112 13.91 0.53 -2.44
C LEU A 112 15.22 1.27 -2.19
N GLY A 113 15.20 2.30 -1.34
CA GLY A 113 16.39 3.09 -1.00
C GLY A 113 17.43 2.32 -0.18
N GLN A 114 17.06 1.21 0.46
CA GLN A 114 18.01 0.32 1.12
C GLN A 114 18.69 -0.65 0.14
N GLU A 115 18.00 -1.04 -0.93
CA GLU A 115 18.50 -2.02 -1.91
C GLU A 115 19.18 -1.37 -3.12
N PHE A 116 18.74 -0.16 -3.51
CA PHE A 116 19.17 0.52 -4.72
C PHE A 116 19.64 1.96 -4.44
N ASP A 117 20.59 2.43 -5.25
CA ASP A 117 21.01 3.83 -5.32
C ASP A 117 20.02 4.68 -6.14
N GLU A 118 20.30 5.98 -6.28
CA GLU A 118 19.43 6.89 -7.03
C GLU A 118 19.36 6.59 -8.54
N GLU A 119 20.40 5.94 -9.08
CA GLU A 119 20.50 5.52 -10.47
C GLU A 119 19.80 4.17 -10.72
N GLY A 120 19.40 3.48 -9.64
CA GLY A 120 18.78 2.17 -9.65
C GLY A 120 19.75 0.99 -9.71
N ASN A 121 21.05 1.21 -9.49
CA ASN A 121 22.00 0.13 -9.28
C ASN A 121 21.86 -0.43 -7.85
N LYS A 122 22.21 -1.70 -7.64
CA LYS A 122 22.19 -2.28 -6.30
C LYS A 122 23.30 -1.68 -5.44
N ARG A 123 22.96 -1.29 -4.21
CA ARG A 123 23.94 -0.78 -3.25
C ARG A 123 24.92 -1.88 -2.84
N ASP A 124 26.20 -1.55 -2.78
CA ASP A 124 27.17 -2.39 -2.08
C ASP A 124 26.96 -2.20 -0.56
N PRO A 125 27.02 -3.26 0.27
CA PRO A 125 27.00 -3.13 1.72
C PRO A 125 27.99 -2.09 2.29
N ALA A 126 29.10 -1.80 1.60
CA ALA A 126 30.05 -0.75 2.01
C ALA A 126 29.49 0.69 1.91
N ASP A 127 28.61 0.97 0.93
CA ASP A 127 28.08 2.31 0.68
C ASP A 127 26.96 2.69 1.67
N THR A 128 26.32 1.69 2.27
CA THR A 128 25.23 1.90 3.24
C THR A 128 25.75 2.42 4.58
N GLU A 129 26.97 2.05 4.99
CA GLU A 129 27.60 2.54 6.21
C GLU A 129 28.01 4.02 6.07
N ALA A 130 28.52 4.41 4.89
CA ALA A 130 28.95 5.78 4.59
C ALA A 130 27.80 6.81 4.60
N ASP A 131 26.61 6.45 4.10
CA ASP A 131 25.43 7.34 4.10
C ASP A 131 24.80 7.53 5.49
N THR A 132 25.11 6.65 6.45
CA THR A 132 24.53 6.68 7.80
C THR A 132 25.40 7.38 8.85
N GLU A 133 26.66 7.70 8.53
CA GLU A 133 27.49 8.55 9.37
C GLU A 133 27.08 10.02 9.19
N PRO A 134 26.71 10.73 10.28
CA PRO A 134 26.44 12.15 10.20
C PRO A 134 27.74 12.92 9.94
N GLU A 135 27.74 13.81 8.93
CA GLU A 135 28.81 14.81 8.70
C GLU A 135 28.98 15.78 9.87
#